data_AF-A0A075LNQ4-F1
#
_entry.id   AF-A0A075LNQ4-F1
#
_cell.length_a   1.000
_cell.length_b   1.000
_cell.length_c   1.000
_cell.angle_alpha   90.00
_cell.angle_beta   90.00
_cell.angle_gamma   90.00
#
_symmetry.space_group_name_H-M   'P 1'
#
loop_
_entity.id
_entity.type
_entity.pdbx_description
1 polymer ?
#
loop_
_entity_poly.entity_id
_entity_poly.type
_entity_poly.pdbx_seq_one_letter_code
_entity_poly.pdbx_strand_id
1 'polypeptide(L)'
;MTVNPNLTASFQEIFQTSETPRQFFAPGRINLIGEHTDYNGGHVFPAAISYGTYALAVKRNDNLLRFYSMNFSENGIIERTLDDLAYRSEDNWANYPKGVLLYLHQATDKITSGMDILFYGDIPNGAGLSSSASIELVTGVLADSVYGLGMERIPLVQLGQRVENEYIGVNSGIMDQFSVGMGKQGHAILLDCNTLDYEHAPVDLSEHVILIANTNKQRTLSGSKYNERRSECEAALQDLQQELKINSLGELTPDIFEQHHTLISNPVHVKRARHAVYENNRTIEALKKLQRHDLAAFGELMNDSHRSLRDDYEVTGQELDTIVEAAWAQDGVLGARMTGAGFGGCAIALVEKDKADAVQAGIQQHYKEKIGYEATFYTATIGDGAKELA
;
A
#
# COMPACT_ATOMS: atom_id res chain seq x y z
N MET A 1 -24.02 -2.98 -1.40
CA MET A 1 -23.71 -2.72 -2.81
C MET A 1 -23.72 -1.22 -3.03
N THR A 2 -22.55 -0.60 -3.03
CA THR A 2 -22.37 0.77 -3.51
C THR A 2 -22.66 0.75 -5.02
N VAL A 3 -23.64 1.53 -5.46
CA VAL A 3 -23.87 1.73 -6.90
C VAL A 3 -22.66 2.47 -7.43
N ASN A 4 -21.85 1.83 -8.28
CA ASN A 4 -20.76 2.54 -8.94
C ASN A 4 -21.36 3.69 -9.76
N PRO A 5 -20.94 4.95 -9.53
CA PRO A 5 -21.47 6.07 -10.27
C PRO A 5 -21.18 5.89 -11.76
N ASN A 6 -22.07 6.40 -12.63
CA ASN A 6 -21.79 6.48 -14.05
C ASN A 6 -20.75 7.59 -14.29
N LEU A 7 -19.46 7.23 -14.17
CA LEU A 7 -18.35 8.17 -14.22
C LEU A 7 -18.28 8.94 -15.54
N THR A 8 -18.66 8.31 -16.66
CA THR A 8 -18.73 8.98 -17.97
C THR A 8 -19.76 10.09 -17.99
N ALA A 9 -20.98 9.84 -17.48
CA ALA A 9 -22.02 10.85 -17.41
C ALA A 9 -21.61 12.00 -16.48
N SER A 10 -21.04 11.68 -15.32
CA SER A 10 -20.52 12.70 -14.40
C SER A 10 -19.42 13.55 -15.04
N PHE A 11 -18.48 12.94 -15.78
CA PHE A 11 -17.43 13.67 -16.51
C PHE A 11 -18.02 14.67 -17.50
N GLN A 12 -18.98 14.23 -18.32
CA GLN A 12 -19.62 15.06 -19.35
C GLN A 12 -20.39 16.23 -18.74
N GLU A 13 -21.08 16.00 -17.63
CA GLU A 13 -21.81 17.04 -16.89
C GLU A 13 -20.84 18.07 -16.27
N ILE A 14 -19.82 17.61 -15.54
CA ILE A 14 -18.87 18.46 -14.83
C ILE A 14 -18.07 19.35 -15.79
N PHE A 15 -17.54 18.78 -16.86
CA PHE A 15 -16.69 19.51 -17.81
C PHE A 15 -17.46 20.13 -18.97
N GLN A 16 -18.79 19.94 -19.02
CA GLN A 16 -19.69 20.44 -20.06
C GLN A 16 -19.25 20.05 -21.47
N THR A 17 -18.99 18.75 -21.66
CA THR A 17 -18.47 18.20 -22.92
C THR A 17 -19.31 17.01 -23.39
N SER A 18 -19.39 16.82 -24.70
CA SER A 18 -19.99 15.63 -25.33
C SER A 18 -18.95 14.55 -25.66
N GLU A 19 -17.66 14.82 -25.44
CA GLU A 19 -16.61 13.84 -25.67
C GLU A 19 -16.74 12.66 -24.71
N THR A 20 -16.36 11.47 -25.18
CA THR A 20 -16.29 10.28 -24.33
C THR A 20 -14.88 10.18 -23.75
N PRO A 21 -14.70 10.32 -22.43
CA PRO A 21 -13.40 10.22 -21.81
C PRO A 21 -12.84 8.80 -21.87
N ARG A 22 -11.52 8.70 -21.97
CA ARG A 22 -10.80 7.45 -21.70
C ARG A 22 -10.78 7.20 -20.20
N GLN A 23 -10.86 5.94 -19.79
CA GLN A 23 -11.00 5.56 -18.39
C GLN A 23 -9.79 4.74 -17.93
N PHE A 24 -9.32 5.03 -16.73
CA PHE A 24 -8.13 4.43 -16.13
C PHE A 24 -8.44 4.03 -14.70
N PHE A 25 -7.73 3.03 -14.21
CA PHE A 25 -7.82 2.56 -12.84
C PHE A 25 -6.42 2.23 -12.31
N ALA A 26 -6.15 2.65 -11.08
CA ALA A 26 -5.06 2.12 -10.28
C ALA A 26 -5.62 1.57 -8.96
N PRO A 27 -5.17 0.40 -8.51
CA PRO A 27 -5.60 -0.18 -7.25
C PRO A 27 -4.96 0.55 -6.06
N GLY A 28 -5.54 0.38 -4.88
CA GLY A 28 -4.80 0.46 -3.63
C GLY A 28 -3.99 -0.82 -3.40
N ARG A 29 -3.38 -0.94 -2.23
CA ARG A 29 -2.60 -2.15 -1.87
C ARG A 29 -2.72 -2.51 -0.41
N ILE A 30 -2.48 -3.79 -0.13
CA ILE A 30 -2.19 -4.31 1.20
C ILE A 30 -0.80 -4.95 1.20
N ASN A 31 -0.13 -4.97 2.35
CA ASN A 31 1.02 -5.83 2.54
C ASN A 31 0.56 -7.16 3.17
N LEU A 32 0.82 -8.29 2.51
CA LEU A 32 0.38 -9.59 3.03
C LEU A 32 1.34 -10.12 4.10
N ILE A 33 2.65 -9.88 3.92
CA ILE A 33 3.69 -10.17 4.91
C ILE A 33 4.96 -9.35 4.63
N GLY A 34 5.87 -9.19 5.61
CA GLY A 34 7.10 -8.43 5.44
C GLY A 34 7.01 -6.99 5.90
N GLU A 35 6.55 -6.77 7.13
CA GLU A 35 6.39 -5.41 7.67
C GLU A 35 7.70 -4.94 8.28
N HIS A 36 8.02 -3.66 8.08
CA HIS A 36 9.25 -3.05 8.63
C HIS A 36 10.55 -3.74 8.17
N THR A 37 10.53 -4.43 7.03
CA THR A 37 11.71 -5.03 6.38
C THR A 37 12.26 -4.13 5.28
N ASP A 38 11.43 -3.27 4.68
CA ASP A 38 11.76 -2.39 3.55
C ASP A 38 12.97 -1.48 3.82
N TYR A 39 12.95 -0.73 4.93
CA TYR A 39 14.08 0.12 5.32
C TYR A 39 15.21 -0.65 6.03
N ASN A 40 15.02 -1.95 6.25
CA ASN A 40 16.02 -2.85 6.82
C ASN A 40 16.72 -3.71 5.75
N GLY A 41 16.52 -3.39 4.46
CA GLY A 41 17.13 -4.10 3.32
C GLY A 41 16.57 -5.51 3.13
N GLY A 42 15.32 -5.75 3.54
CA GLY A 42 14.63 -7.01 3.37
C GLY A 42 13.56 -6.98 2.28
N HIS A 43 12.74 -8.04 2.27
CA HIS A 43 11.68 -8.25 1.32
C HIS A 43 10.33 -7.86 1.91
N VAL A 44 9.47 -7.33 1.05
CA VAL A 44 8.05 -7.09 1.31
C VAL A 44 7.21 -7.97 0.39
N PHE A 45 5.97 -8.28 0.79
CA PHE A 45 5.07 -9.12 0.01
C PHE A 45 3.67 -8.53 -0.18
N PRO A 46 3.57 -7.39 -0.88
CA PRO A 46 2.29 -6.74 -1.10
C PRO A 46 1.45 -7.36 -2.22
N ALA A 47 0.17 -6.98 -2.24
CA ALA A 47 -0.75 -7.27 -3.32
C ALA A 47 -1.64 -6.06 -3.62
N ALA A 48 -1.88 -5.82 -4.91
CA ALA A 48 -2.88 -4.86 -5.38
C ALA A 48 -4.29 -5.36 -5.06
N ILE A 49 -5.15 -4.50 -4.55
CA ILE A 49 -6.52 -4.85 -4.16
C ILE A 49 -7.57 -4.31 -5.15
N SER A 50 -8.79 -4.82 -5.07
CA SER A 50 -9.91 -4.43 -5.94
C SER A 50 -10.41 -2.99 -5.76
N TYR A 51 -10.11 -2.35 -4.62
CA TYR A 51 -10.40 -0.95 -4.38
C TYR A 51 -9.28 -0.08 -4.94
N GLY A 52 -9.61 1.08 -5.50
CA GLY A 52 -8.63 1.92 -6.18
C GLY A 52 -9.10 3.33 -6.50
N THR A 53 -8.38 3.97 -7.40
CA THR A 53 -8.68 5.28 -7.97
C THR A 53 -8.95 5.14 -9.45
N TYR A 54 -10.13 5.57 -9.86
CA TYR A 54 -10.52 5.76 -11.24
C TYR A 54 -10.12 7.17 -11.68
N ALA A 55 -9.62 7.28 -12.90
CA ALA A 55 -9.38 8.57 -13.56
C ALA A 55 -9.95 8.56 -14.98
N LEU A 56 -10.66 9.61 -15.35
CA LEU A 56 -11.26 9.79 -16.67
C LEU A 56 -10.69 11.04 -17.30
N ALA A 57 -10.31 10.96 -18.58
CA ALA A 57 -9.60 12.05 -19.23
C ALA A 57 -10.00 12.32 -20.69
N VAL A 58 -10.00 13.61 -21.03
CA VAL A 58 -10.07 14.12 -22.41
C VAL A 58 -8.98 15.18 -22.60
N LYS A 59 -8.21 15.05 -23.68
CA LYS A 59 -7.22 16.08 -24.08
C LYS A 59 -7.91 17.37 -24.46
N ARG A 60 -7.28 18.47 -24.11
CA ARG A 60 -7.68 19.80 -24.55
C ARG A 60 -6.77 20.30 -25.66
N ASN A 61 -7.20 21.38 -26.31
CA ASN A 61 -6.45 22.08 -27.36
C ASN A 61 -5.73 23.34 -26.85
N ASP A 62 -5.87 23.66 -25.56
CA ASP A 62 -5.15 24.72 -24.85
C ASP A 62 -4.18 24.10 -23.83
N ASN A 63 -3.48 24.91 -23.04
CA ASN A 63 -2.52 24.43 -22.01
C ASN A 63 -3.16 24.28 -20.62
N LEU A 64 -4.49 24.27 -20.51
CA LEU A 64 -5.19 24.27 -19.24
C LEU A 64 -5.39 22.84 -18.72
N LEU A 65 -4.98 22.55 -17.51
CA LEU A 65 -5.30 21.32 -16.79
C LEU A 65 -6.45 21.61 -15.81
N ARG A 66 -7.52 20.82 -15.89
CA ARG A 66 -8.67 20.92 -15.00
C ARG A 66 -8.86 19.60 -14.26
N PHE A 67 -8.68 19.63 -12.94
CA PHE A 67 -8.79 18.47 -12.07
C PHE A 67 -10.09 18.56 -11.27
N TYR A 68 -10.86 17.46 -11.23
CA TYR A 68 -12.05 17.35 -10.38
C TYR A 68 -12.03 16.02 -9.64
N SER A 69 -12.44 16.01 -8.37
CA SER A 69 -12.60 14.78 -7.58
C SER A 69 -14.02 14.65 -7.08
N MET A 70 -14.67 13.53 -7.38
CA MET A 70 -16.01 13.23 -6.86
C MET A 70 -16.02 12.99 -5.35
N ASN A 71 -14.87 12.61 -4.76
CA ASN A 71 -14.74 12.41 -3.32
C ASN A 71 -14.61 13.74 -2.56
N PHE A 72 -14.21 14.82 -3.25
CA PHE A 72 -13.99 16.16 -2.69
C PHE A 72 -14.70 17.20 -3.55
N SER A 73 -16.00 16.97 -3.81
CA SER A 73 -16.82 17.80 -4.71
C SER A 73 -16.88 19.28 -4.31
N GLU A 74 -16.71 19.57 -3.02
CA GLU A 74 -16.66 20.90 -2.42
C GLU A 74 -15.49 21.76 -2.90
N ASN A 75 -14.41 21.14 -3.39
CA ASN A 75 -13.26 21.85 -3.95
C ASN A 75 -13.54 22.43 -5.35
N GLY A 76 -14.61 21.97 -6.02
CA GLY A 76 -14.88 22.34 -7.41
C GLY A 76 -13.78 21.86 -8.38
N ILE A 77 -13.71 22.52 -9.54
CA ILE A 77 -12.64 22.28 -10.51
C ILE A 77 -11.38 23.07 -10.09
N ILE A 78 -10.26 22.38 -9.94
CA ILE A 78 -8.95 22.98 -9.72
C ILE A 78 -8.27 23.16 -11.08
N GLU A 79 -7.93 24.40 -11.43
CA GLU A 79 -7.35 24.74 -12.74
C GLU A 79 -5.88 25.19 -12.62
N ARG A 80 -4.99 24.63 -13.45
CA ARG A 80 -3.58 25.05 -13.57
C ARG A 80 -3.15 24.99 -15.02
N THR A 81 -2.15 25.78 -15.42
CA THR A 81 -1.55 25.65 -16.76
C THR A 81 -0.36 24.68 -16.71
N LEU A 82 0.04 24.13 -17.86
CA LEU A 82 1.25 23.31 -17.97
C LEU A 82 2.51 24.00 -17.42
N ASP A 83 2.59 25.33 -17.55
CA ASP A 83 3.71 26.14 -17.06
C ASP A 83 3.64 26.45 -15.55
N ASP A 84 2.55 26.08 -14.87
CA ASP A 84 2.27 26.41 -13.47
C ASP A 84 1.87 25.17 -12.65
N LEU A 85 2.78 24.20 -12.62
CA LEU A 85 2.61 22.95 -11.89
C LEU A 85 3.39 22.90 -10.56
N ALA A 86 3.83 24.04 -10.03
CA ALA A 86 4.50 24.09 -8.72
C ALA A 86 3.55 23.66 -7.58
N TYR A 87 4.11 23.08 -6.50
CA TYR A 87 3.33 22.68 -5.33
C TYR A 87 2.60 23.88 -4.71
N ARG A 88 1.33 23.68 -4.33
CA ARG A 88 0.48 24.69 -3.70
C ARG A 88 -0.39 24.05 -2.65
N SER A 89 -0.31 24.49 -1.40
CA SER A 89 -1.05 23.87 -0.30
C SER A 89 -2.57 23.93 -0.53
N GLU A 90 -3.07 24.97 -1.18
CA GLU A 90 -4.48 25.14 -1.53
C GLU A 90 -5.00 24.13 -2.55
N ASP A 91 -4.12 23.51 -3.35
CA ASP A 91 -4.50 22.50 -4.35
C ASP A 91 -4.77 21.12 -3.73
N ASN A 92 -4.45 20.94 -2.44
CA ASN A 92 -4.75 19.74 -1.66
C ASN A 92 -4.42 18.43 -2.43
N TRP A 93 -5.42 17.58 -2.70
CA TRP A 93 -5.28 16.30 -3.41
C TRP A 93 -4.78 16.45 -4.84
N ALA A 94 -4.99 17.59 -5.50
CA ALA A 94 -4.56 17.80 -6.87
C ALA A 94 -3.03 17.97 -6.98
N ASN A 95 -2.31 18.14 -5.87
CA ASN A 95 -0.84 18.15 -5.89
C ASN A 95 -0.24 16.82 -6.35
N TYR A 96 -0.87 15.67 -6.06
CA TYR A 96 -0.38 14.37 -6.54
C TYR A 96 -0.39 14.30 -8.09
N PRO A 97 -1.53 14.48 -8.79
CA PRO A 97 -1.53 14.46 -10.24
C PRO A 97 -0.70 15.60 -10.86
N LYS A 98 -0.64 16.78 -10.23
CA LYS A 98 0.24 17.87 -10.69
C LYS A 98 1.72 17.48 -10.67
N GLY A 99 2.19 16.88 -9.57
CA GLY A 99 3.57 16.43 -9.44
C GLY A 99 3.92 15.37 -10.48
N VAL A 100 3.01 14.41 -10.72
CA VAL A 100 3.18 13.38 -11.76
C VAL A 100 3.29 14.01 -13.15
N LEU A 101 2.36 14.91 -13.50
CA LEU A 101 2.37 15.59 -14.80
C LEU A 101 3.61 16.47 -14.97
N LEU A 102 4.07 17.15 -13.91
CA LEU A 102 5.29 17.95 -13.93
C LEU A 102 6.51 17.10 -14.26
N TYR A 103 6.72 16.00 -13.53
CA TYR A 103 7.89 15.15 -13.75
C TYR A 103 7.82 14.36 -15.05
N LEU A 104 6.63 13.96 -15.51
CA LEU A 104 6.48 13.36 -16.84
C LEU A 104 6.75 14.36 -17.95
N HIS A 105 6.29 15.60 -17.82
CA HIS A 105 6.59 16.66 -18.77
C HIS A 105 8.10 16.89 -18.85
N GLN A 106 8.78 17.06 -17.71
CA GLN A 106 10.24 17.22 -17.64
C GLN A 106 11.03 16.03 -18.19
N ALA A 107 10.51 14.82 -18.04
CA ALA A 107 11.19 13.60 -18.50
C ALA A 107 11.02 13.35 -20.02
N THR A 108 10.00 13.92 -20.65
CA THR A 108 9.59 13.50 -22.01
C THR A 108 9.39 14.63 -23.00
N ASP A 109 9.12 15.86 -22.55
CA ASP A 109 8.70 17.02 -23.36
C ASP A 109 7.46 16.77 -24.26
N LYS A 110 6.73 15.67 -24.03
CA LYS A 110 5.61 15.21 -24.89
C LYS A 110 4.22 15.63 -24.39
N ILE A 111 4.12 16.15 -23.18
CA ILE A 111 2.87 16.72 -22.66
C ILE A 111 2.73 18.14 -23.22
N THR A 112 2.08 18.27 -24.38
CA THR A 112 2.03 19.50 -25.20
C THR A 112 0.70 20.24 -25.16
N SER A 113 -0.30 19.70 -24.46
CA SER A 113 -1.59 20.34 -24.25
C SER A 113 -2.17 19.98 -22.88
N GLY A 114 -3.24 20.64 -22.52
CA GLY A 114 -3.98 20.46 -21.29
C GLY A 114 -4.94 19.27 -21.32
N MET A 115 -5.64 19.06 -20.22
CA MET A 115 -6.54 17.91 -20.04
C MET A 115 -7.62 18.22 -19.02
N ASP A 116 -8.82 17.71 -19.27
CA ASP A 116 -9.87 17.59 -18.27
C ASP A 116 -9.75 16.22 -17.62
N ILE A 117 -9.59 16.17 -16.28
CA ILE A 117 -9.38 14.93 -15.54
C ILE A 117 -10.35 14.83 -14.37
N LEU A 118 -11.20 13.80 -14.38
CA LEU A 118 -12.08 13.43 -13.27
C LEU A 118 -11.47 12.28 -12.49
N PHE A 119 -11.45 12.39 -11.16
CA PHE A 119 -11.04 11.34 -10.24
C PHE A 119 -12.21 10.86 -9.39
N TYR A 120 -12.24 9.56 -9.14
CA TYR A 120 -13.12 8.92 -8.16
C TYR A 120 -12.38 7.76 -7.50
N GLY A 121 -12.33 7.71 -6.17
CA GLY A 121 -11.74 6.62 -5.41
C GLY A 121 -12.77 5.90 -4.54
N ASP A 122 -12.70 4.57 -4.52
CA ASP A 122 -13.45 3.72 -3.61
C ASP A 122 -12.55 3.06 -2.53
N ILE A 123 -11.27 3.47 -2.47
CA ILE A 123 -10.36 3.12 -1.39
C ILE A 123 -10.92 3.65 -0.06
N PRO A 124 -11.09 2.78 0.95
CA PRO A 124 -11.48 3.19 2.28
C PRO A 124 -10.63 4.32 2.87
N ASN A 125 -11.28 5.44 3.22
CA ASN A 125 -10.61 6.59 3.82
C ASN A 125 -9.89 6.21 5.12
N GLY A 126 -8.64 6.65 5.26
CA GLY A 126 -7.84 6.44 6.47
C GLY A 126 -7.45 4.99 6.75
N ALA A 127 -7.69 4.05 5.83
CA ALA A 127 -7.36 2.63 6.01
C ALA A 127 -5.88 2.30 5.73
N GLY A 128 -5.06 3.27 5.29
CA GLY A 128 -3.65 3.03 5.00
C GLY A 128 -3.42 2.09 3.80
N LEU A 129 -4.33 2.09 2.83
CA LEU A 129 -4.33 1.22 1.64
C LEU A 129 -3.72 1.89 0.38
N SER A 130 -2.83 2.87 0.58
CA SER A 130 -2.11 3.63 -0.46
C SER A 130 -2.96 4.40 -1.46
N SER A 131 -3.84 5.26 -0.96
CA SER A 131 -4.58 6.18 -1.82
C SER A 131 -3.68 7.15 -2.58
N SER A 132 -2.53 7.57 -2.02
CA SER A 132 -1.56 8.45 -2.70
C SER A 132 -0.89 7.76 -3.89
N ALA A 133 -0.30 6.58 -3.68
CA ALA A 133 0.28 5.80 -4.77
C ALA A 133 -0.74 5.44 -5.86
N SER A 134 -1.99 5.16 -5.48
CA SER A 134 -3.09 4.93 -6.43
C SER A 134 -3.34 6.15 -7.34
N ILE A 135 -3.48 7.35 -6.77
CA ILE A 135 -3.68 8.57 -7.58
C ILE A 135 -2.44 8.94 -8.41
N GLU A 136 -1.24 8.69 -7.89
CA GLU A 136 0.01 8.92 -8.64
C GLU A 136 0.09 8.02 -9.87
N LEU A 137 -0.11 6.71 -9.68
CA LEU A 137 0.04 5.72 -10.75
C LEU A 137 -1.10 5.80 -11.76
N VAL A 138 -2.35 6.07 -11.34
CA VAL A 138 -3.44 6.26 -12.31
C VAL A 138 -3.17 7.48 -13.19
N THR A 139 -2.65 8.57 -12.61
CA THR A 139 -2.27 9.77 -13.37
C THR A 139 -1.13 9.47 -14.34
N GLY A 140 -0.14 8.70 -13.89
CA GLY A 140 1.00 8.32 -14.71
C GLY A 140 0.59 7.51 -15.94
N VAL A 141 -0.22 6.46 -15.74
CA VAL A 141 -0.72 5.61 -16.83
C VAL A 141 -1.63 6.38 -17.77
N LEU A 142 -2.48 7.23 -17.20
CA LEU A 142 -3.37 8.09 -17.96
C LEU A 142 -2.58 9.04 -18.86
N ALA A 143 -1.59 9.75 -18.32
CA ALA A 143 -0.75 10.65 -19.10
C ALA A 143 0.10 9.91 -20.15
N ASP A 144 0.69 8.77 -19.79
CA ASP A 144 1.44 7.92 -20.73
C ASP A 144 0.59 7.50 -21.93
N SER A 145 -0.61 6.97 -21.67
CA SER A 145 -1.50 6.47 -22.71
C SER A 145 -2.16 7.59 -23.51
N VAL A 146 -2.47 8.73 -22.88
CA VAL A 146 -3.10 9.89 -23.54
C VAL A 146 -2.11 10.63 -24.43
N TYR A 147 -0.87 10.83 -24.00
CA TYR A 147 0.17 11.53 -24.78
C TYR A 147 1.07 10.62 -25.61
N GLY A 148 1.01 9.30 -25.45
CA GLY A 148 1.92 8.37 -26.12
C GLY A 148 3.36 8.58 -25.64
N LEU A 149 3.56 8.68 -24.33
CA LEU A 149 4.88 8.97 -23.76
C LEU A 149 5.85 7.80 -24.00
N GLY A 150 5.36 6.57 -23.90
CA GLY A 150 6.13 5.34 -24.11
C GLY A 150 6.96 4.98 -22.88
N MET A 151 6.46 5.30 -21.69
CA MET A 151 7.15 5.05 -20.43
C MET A 151 7.07 3.56 -20.06
N GLU A 152 8.22 2.97 -19.74
CA GLU A 152 8.23 1.66 -19.11
C GLU A 152 7.62 1.73 -17.70
N ARG A 153 7.07 0.59 -17.25
CA ARG A 153 6.29 0.57 -16.01
C ARG A 153 7.12 0.88 -14.76
N ILE A 154 8.33 0.32 -14.64
CA ILE A 154 9.20 0.53 -13.47
C ILE A 154 9.65 1.99 -13.36
N PRO A 155 10.13 2.66 -14.43
CA PRO A 155 10.38 4.10 -14.40
C PRO A 155 9.15 4.94 -14.00
N LEU A 156 7.95 4.54 -14.43
CA LEU A 156 6.71 5.22 -14.03
C LEU A 156 6.41 5.06 -12.53
N VAL A 157 6.64 3.86 -11.98
CA VAL A 157 6.56 3.56 -10.54
C VAL A 157 7.54 4.42 -9.74
N GLN A 158 8.80 4.49 -10.18
CA GLN A 158 9.84 5.30 -9.53
C GLN A 158 9.50 6.80 -9.61
N LEU A 159 8.91 7.26 -10.70
CA LEU A 159 8.42 8.63 -10.82
C LEU A 159 7.30 8.92 -9.82
N GLY A 160 6.37 8.00 -9.61
CA GLY A 160 5.35 8.12 -8.54
C GLY A 160 5.99 8.29 -7.17
N GLN A 161 6.95 7.42 -6.82
CA GLN A 161 7.68 7.53 -5.54
C GLN A 161 8.39 8.89 -5.41
N ARG A 162 8.99 9.36 -6.51
CA ARG A 162 9.65 10.66 -6.55
C ARG A 162 8.68 11.81 -6.32
N VAL A 163 7.44 11.73 -6.81
CA VAL A 163 6.39 12.72 -6.51
C VAL A 163 6.11 12.75 -5.00
N GLU A 164 5.87 11.59 -4.39
CA GLU A 164 5.63 11.47 -2.96
C GLU A 164 6.79 12.10 -2.14
N ASN A 165 8.04 11.79 -2.50
CA ASN A 165 9.21 12.23 -1.73
C ASN A 165 9.63 13.69 -2.00
N GLU A 166 9.75 14.09 -3.27
CA GLU A 166 10.31 15.40 -3.64
C GLU A 166 9.25 16.50 -3.82
N TYR A 167 8.06 16.15 -4.32
CA TYR A 167 7.02 17.12 -4.63
C TYR A 167 6.05 17.30 -3.46
N ILE A 168 5.59 16.19 -2.86
CA ILE A 168 4.67 16.21 -1.71
C ILE A 168 5.45 16.37 -0.39
N GLY A 169 6.68 15.85 -0.32
CA GLY A 169 7.55 15.96 0.86
C GLY A 169 7.34 14.85 1.89
N VAL A 170 6.77 13.71 1.49
CA VAL A 170 6.55 12.53 2.34
C VAL A 170 7.61 11.49 1.99
N ASN A 171 8.57 11.28 2.90
CA ASN A 171 9.61 10.26 2.74
C ASN A 171 9.02 8.85 2.91
N SER A 172 8.93 8.10 1.81
CA SER A 172 8.37 6.75 1.73
C SER A 172 9.26 5.82 0.91
N GLY A 173 9.17 4.51 1.18
CA GLY A 173 9.76 3.49 0.33
C GLY A 173 8.97 3.27 -0.96
N ILE A 174 9.51 2.45 -1.88
CA ILE A 174 8.91 2.21 -3.20
C ILE A 174 7.73 1.22 -3.18
N MET A 175 7.53 0.50 -2.08
CA MET A 175 6.58 -0.62 -1.98
C MET A 175 5.18 -0.26 -2.48
N ASP A 176 4.64 0.89 -2.07
CA ASP A 176 3.28 1.31 -2.40
C ASP A 176 3.13 1.49 -3.91
N GLN A 177 3.96 2.34 -4.51
CA GLN A 177 3.97 2.58 -5.95
C GLN A 177 4.26 1.31 -6.74
N PHE A 178 5.18 0.46 -6.26
CA PHE A 178 5.53 -0.80 -6.91
C PHE A 178 4.34 -1.76 -6.95
N SER A 179 3.66 -1.92 -5.82
CA SER A 179 2.47 -2.78 -5.71
C SER A 179 1.35 -2.33 -6.63
N VAL A 180 1.10 -1.02 -6.65
CA VAL A 180 0.04 -0.42 -7.46
C VAL A 180 0.38 -0.47 -8.95
N GLY A 181 1.64 -0.27 -9.32
CA GLY A 181 2.07 -0.28 -10.72
C GLY A 181 2.27 -1.67 -11.32
N MET A 182 2.81 -2.61 -10.53
CA MET A 182 3.22 -3.95 -10.96
C MET A 182 2.27 -5.07 -10.51
N GLY A 183 1.13 -4.70 -9.91
CA GLY A 183 0.07 -5.63 -9.50
C GLY A 183 -0.37 -6.54 -10.63
N LYS A 184 -0.74 -7.76 -10.29
CA LYS A 184 -1.20 -8.78 -11.24
C LYS A 184 -2.34 -9.55 -10.61
N GLN A 185 -3.45 -9.69 -11.32
CA GLN A 185 -4.64 -10.38 -10.81
C GLN A 185 -4.27 -11.77 -10.24
N GLY A 186 -4.76 -12.04 -9.03
CA GLY A 186 -4.51 -13.29 -8.31
C GLY A 186 -3.05 -13.53 -7.91
N HIS A 187 -2.19 -12.51 -7.92
CA HIS A 187 -0.79 -12.64 -7.50
C HIS A 187 -0.38 -11.56 -6.49
N ALA A 188 0.43 -11.95 -5.52
CA ALA A 188 1.21 -11.04 -4.69
C ALA A 188 2.61 -10.85 -5.30
N ILE A 189 3.35 -9.83 -4.83
CA ILE A 189 4.68 -9.47 -5.34
C ILE A 189 5.67 -9.62 -4.21
N LEU A 190 6.57 -10.59 -4.27
CA LEU A 190 7.76 -10.57 -3.42
C LEU A 190 8.71 -9.53 -4.02
N LEU A 191 9.00 -8.46 -3.28
CA LEU A 191 9.89 -7.38 -3.73
C LEU A 191 11.08 -7.29 -2.78
N ASP A 192 12.29 -7.39 -3.33
CA ASP A 192 13.53 -6.98 -2.65
C ASP A 192 13.62 -5.45 -2.69
N CYS A 193 13.48 -4.81 -1.54
CA CYS A 193 13.48 -3.35 -1.46
C CYS A 193 14.86 -2.72 -1.71
N ASN A 194 15.94 -3.51 -1.71
CA ASN A 194 17.30 -3.04 -1.94
C ASN A 194 17.66 -3.07 -3.44
N THR A 195 17.27 -4.13 -4.16
CA THR A 195 17.65 -4.32 -5.58
C THR A 195 16.53 -3.98 -6.56
N LEU A 196 15.28 -3.91 -6.10
CA LEU A 196 14.06 -3.89 -6.92
C LEU A 196 13.80 -5.17 -7.72
N ASP A 197 14.54 -6.25 -7.44
CA ASP A 197 14.21 -7.57 -7.95
C ASP A 197 12.87 -8.00 -7.36
N TYR A 198 12.03 -8.62 -8.19
CA TYR A 198 10.71 -9.02 -7.77
C TYR A 198 10.25 -10.31 -8.43
N GLU A 199 9.35 -11.02 -7.75
CA GLU A 199 8.72 -12.22 -8.24
C GLU A 199 7.22 -12.21 -7.91
N HIS A 200 6.38 -12.59 -8.88
CA HIS A 200 4.95 -12.78 -8.63
C HIS A 200 4.68 -14.17 -8.05
N ALA A 201 3.95 -14.22 -6.96
CA ALA A 201 3.48 -15.47 -6.36
C ALA A 201 1.97 -15.61 -6.53
N PRO A 202 1.46 -16.77 -6.96
CA PRO A 202 0.02 -16.99 -7.06
C PRO A 202 -0.62 -16.99 -5.67
N VAL A 203 -1.76 -16.31 -5.54
CA VAL A 203 -2.59 -16.33 -4.32
C VAL A 203 -3.97 -16.82 -4.72
N ASP A 204 -4.22 -18.10 -4.47
CA ASP A 204 -5.50 -18.73 -4.80
C ASP A 204 -6.56 -18.37 -3.75
N LEU A 205 -7.37 -17.37 -4.07
CA LEU A 205 -8.51 -16.93 -3.28
C LEU A 205 -9.84 -17.43 -3.87
N SER A 206 -9.85 -18.60 -4.52
CA SER A 206 -11.08 -19.20 -5.08
C SER A 206 -12.15 -19.46 -4.00
N GLU A 207 -11.76 -19.99 -2.85
CA GLU A 207 -12.65 -20.26 -1.71
C GLU A 207 -12.47 -19.28 -0.54
N HIS A 208 -11.59 -18.28 -0.70
CA HIS A 208 -11.23 -17.35 0.37
C HIS A 208 -11.36 -15.88 -0.06
N VAL A 209 -11.44 -14.97 0.90
CA VAL A 209 -11.35 -13.52 0.72
C VAL A 209 -10.32 -12.95 1.69
N ILE A 210 -9.83 -11.76 1.37
CA ILE A 210 -9.06 -10.96 2.31
C ILE A 210 -10.03 -10.03 3.02
N LEU A 211 -10.27 -10.28 4.30
CA LEU A 211 -11.02 -9.39 5.17
C LEU A 211 -10.07 -8.34 5.74
N ILE A 212 -10.25 -7.09 5.34
CA ILE A 212 -9.53 -5.93 5.88
C ILE A 212 -10.38 -5.34 7.01
N ALA A 213 -9.80 -5.18 8.19
CA ALA A 213 -10.46 -4.62 9.36
C ALA A 213 -9.70 -3.37 9.84
N ASN A 214 -10.26 -2.18 9.60
CA ASN A 214 -9.73 -0.92 10.10
C ASN A 214 -10.14 -0.74 11.58
N THR A 215 -9.16 -0.57 12.46
CA THR A 215 -9.39 -0.34 13.88
C THR A 215 -10.15 0.95 14.16
N ASN A 216 -10.19 1.90 13.22
CA ASN A 216 -10.73 3.26 13.40
C ASN A 216 -10.02 4.06 14.52
N LYS A 217 -8.88 3.58 15.02
CA LYS A 217 -8.06 4.30 15.98
C LYS A 217 -7.45 5.54 15.33
N GLN A 218 -7.64 6.71 15.95
CA GLN A 218 -6.95 7.92 15.51
C GLN A 218 -5.45 7.84 15.79
N ARG A 219 -4.63 8.09 14.76
CA ARG A 219 -3.17 8.04 14.83
C ARG A 219 -2.60 9.41 15.21
N THR A 220 -2.38 9.68 16.49
CA THR A 220 -1.80 10.96 16.95
C THR A 220 -0.27 10.98 17.00
N LEU A 221 0.41 9.82 17.05
CA LEU A 221 1.86 9.72 17.29
C LEU A 221 2.58 8.68 16.41
N SER A 222 1.95 8.22 15.32
CA SER A 222 2.51 7.13 14.49
C SER A 222 3.87 7.47 13.87
N GLY A 223 4.05 8.70 13.39
CA GLY A 223 5.31 9.12 12.74
C GLY A 223 6.53 9.14 13.68
N SER A 224 6.37 9.54 14.94
CA SER A 224 7.50 9.55 15.89
C SER A 224 7.93 8.14 16.29
N LYS A 225 6.95 7.24 16.51
CA LYS A 225 7.22 5.83 16.85
C LYS A 225 7.78 5.02 15.68
N TYR A 226 7.36 5.33 14.45
CA TYR A 226 7.97 4.73 13.26
C TYR A 226 9.46 5.07 13.15
N ASN A 227 9.82 6.35 13.31
CA ASN A 227 11.22 6.79 13.27
C ASN A 227 12.05 6.22 14.43
N GLU A 228 11.46 6.07 15.61
CA GLU A 228 12.08 5.36 16.74
C GLU A 228 12.47 3.94 16.34
N ARG A 229 11.55 3.15 15.78
CA ARG A 229 11.81 1.77 15.32
C ARG A 229 12.93 1.68 14.29
N ARG A 230 12.94 2.59 13.31
CA ARG A 230 14.02 2.68 12.33
C ARG A 230 15.38 2.93 13.00
N SER A 231 15.45 3.92 13.89
CA SER A 231 16.70 4.24 14.60
C SER A 231 17.20 3.10 15.50
N GLU A 232 16.29 2.35 16.13
CA GLU A 232 16.63 1.18 16.95
C GLU A 232 17.24 0.06 16.08
N CYS A 233 16.71 -0.18 14.88
CA CYS A 233 17.28 -1.12 13.92
C CYS A 233 18.64 -0.65 13.37
N GLU A 234 18.78 0.63 13.04
CA GLU A 234 20.05 1.21 12.57
C GLU A 234 21.15 1.08 13.64
N ALA A 235 20.82 1.32 14.91
CA ALA A 235 21.76 1.11 16.03
C ALA A 235 22.13 -0.37 16.20
N ALA A 236 21.16 -1.29 16.09
CA ALA A 236 21.43 -2.72 16.14
C ALA A 236 22.36 -3.19 15.01
N LEU A 237 22.15 -2.66 13.80
CA LEU A 237 22.98 -2.93 12.63
C LEU A 237 24.43 -2.46 12.87
N GLN A 238 24.61 -1.27 13.43
CA GLN A 238 25.95 -0.74 13.75
C GLN A 238 26.71 -1.63 14.74
N ASP A 239 26.04 -2.15 15.76
CA ASP A 239 26.64 -3.09 16.72
C ASP A 239 27.06 -4.39 16.02
N LEU A 240 26.20 -4.98 15.19
CA LEU A 240 26.48 -6.20 14.44
C LEU A 240 27.64 -6.02 13.43
N GLN A 241 27.74 -4.84 12.82
CA GLN A 241 28.78 -4.49 11.85
C GLN A 241 30.20 -4.43 12.43
N GLN A 242 30.35 -4.49 13.77
CA GLN A 242 31.65 -4.60 14.40
C GLN A 242 32.36 -5.92 14.06
N GLU A 243 31.59 -6.99 13.81
CA GLU A 243 32.13 -8.31 13.45
C GLU A 243 31.60 -8.85 12.10
N LEU A 244 30.41 -8.40 11.66
CA LEU A 244 29.78 -8.85 10.43
C LEU A 244 29.96 -7.85 9.27
N LYS A 245 30.22 -8.38 8.08
CA LYS A 245 30.29 -7.58 6.84
C LYS A 245 28.94 -7.57 6.13
N ILE A 246 27.99 -6.80 6.68
CA ILE A 246 26.63 -6.63 6.16
C ILE A 246 26.31 -5.15 5.96
N ASN A 247 25.45 -4.81 5.00
CA ASN A 247 24.98 -3.43 4.81
C ASN A 247 23.60 -3.19 5.42
N SER A 248 22.85 -4.26 5.70
CA SER A 248 21.50 -4.21 6.23
C SER A 248 21.19 -5.45 7.08
N LEU A 249 20.15 -5.36 7.92
CA LEU A 249 19.69 -6.51 8.72
C LEU A 249 19.07 -7.60 7.84
N GLY A 250 18.51 -7.25 6.69
CA GLY A 250 17.93 -8.19 5.73
C GLY A 250 18.93 -9.19 5.14
N GLU A 251 20.23 -8.91 5.20
CA GLU A 251 21.28 -9.83 4.75
C GLU A 251 21.49 -11.03 5.70
N LEU A 252 20.90 -10.99 6.91
CA LEU A 252 21.08 -12.03 7.91
C LEU A 252 20.04 -13.14 7.78
N THR A 253 20.48 -14.37 8.03
CA THR A 253 19.59 -15.50 8.36
C THR A 253 19.34 -15.53 9.87
N PRO A 254 18.27 -16.21 10.33
CA PRO A 254 18.01 -16.38 11.76
C PRO A 254 19.18 -17.04 12.48
N ASP A 255 19.80 -18.05 11.88
CA ASP A 255 20.95 -18.76 12.47
C ASP A 255 22.16 -17.84 12.68
N ILE A 256 22.47 -16.97 11.70
CA ILE A 256 23.57 -16.00 11.84
C ILE A 256 23.23 -14.97 12.91
N PHE A 257 21.98 -14.48 12.93
CA PHE A 257 21.54 -13.53 13.95
C PHE A 257 21.64 -14.13 15.37
N GLU A 258 21.16 -15.35 15.59
CA GLU A 258 21.24 -16.00 16.91
C GLU A 258 22.69 -16.21 17.38
N GLN A 259 23.64 -16.41 16.46
CA GLN A 259 25.06 -16.51 16.81
C GLN A 259 25.70 -15.17 17.21
N HIS A 260 25.17 -14.04 16.75
CA HIS A 260 25.81 -12.72 16.88
C HIS A 260 24.95 -11.68 17.63
N HIS A 261 23.71 -11.99 18.01
CA HIS A 261 22.80 -11.04 18.65
C HIS A 261 23.36 -10.46 19.97
N THR A 262 24.29 -11.16 20.62
CA THR A 262 24.97 -10.70 21.84
C THR A 262 25.93 -9.53 21.60
N LEU A 263 26.26 -9.21 20.34
CA LEU A 263 27.00 -7.99 19.98
C LEU A 263 26.15 -6.73 20.19
N ILE A 264 24.83 -6.85 20.11
CA ILE A 264 23.90 -5.73 20.29
C ILE A 264 23.77 -5.46 21.80
N SER A 265 24.24 -4.30 22.23
CA SER A 265 24.34 -3.99 23.67
C SER A 265 22.99 -3.70 24.32
N ASN A 266 22.05 -3.14 23.56
CA ASN A 266 20.72 -2.78 24.06
C ASN A 266 19.72 -3.93 23.84
N PRO A 267 19.10 -4.49 24.90
CA PRO A 267 18.14 -5.58 24.77
C PRO A 267 16.89 -5.21 23.96
N VAL A 268 16.51 -3.93 23.90
CA VAL A 268 15.41 -3.48 23.03
C VAL A 268 15.82 -3.59 21.56
N HIS A 269 17.03 -3.14 21.22
CA HIS A 269 17.56 -3.21 19.86
C HIS A 269 17.70 -4.66 19.38
N VAL A 270 18.07 -5.59 20.27
CA VAL A 270 18.06 -7.04 19.97
C VAL A 270 16.69 -7.49 19.49
N LYS A 271 15.60 -7.08 20.17
CA LYS A 271 14.25 -7.44 19.74
C LYS A 271 13.90 -6.86 18.37
N ARG A 272 14.22 -5.58 18.14
CA ARG A 272 13.92 -4.91 16.85
C ARG A 272 14.67 -5.56 15.69
N ALA A 273 15.95 -5.88 15.89
CA ALA A 273 16.74 -6.60 14.90
C ALA A 273 16.25 -8.02 14.69
N ARG A 274 15.88 -8.75 15.77
CA ARG A 274 15.30 -10.09 15.65
C ARG A 274 14.05 -10.08 14.78
N HIS A 275 13.13 -9.14 15.02
CA HIS A 275 11.96 -8.98 14.15
C HIS A 275 12.38 -8.75 12.69
N ALA A 276 13.25 -7.77 12.40
CA ALA A 276 13.65 -7.45 11.04
C ALA A 276 14.25 -8.66 10.30
N VAL A 277 15.13 -9.43 10.95
CA VAL A 277 15.76 -10.63 10.39
C VAL A 277 14.75 -11.75 10.18
N TYR A 278 13.95 -12.06 11.21
CA TYR A 278 13.00 -13.17 11.16
C TYR A 278 11.85 -12.89 10.21
N GLU A 279 11.33 -11.66 10.18
CA GLU A 279 10.27 -11.25 9.28
C GLU A 279 10.73 -11.30 7.82
N ASN A 280 11.95 -10.85 7.50
CA ASN A 280 12.50 -10.98 6.15
C ASN A 280 12.55 -12.45 5.69
N ASN A 281 13.08 -13.33 6.53
CA ASN A 281 13.15 -14.76 6.22
C ASN A 281 11.76 -15.40 6.12
N ARG A 282 10.82 -14.97 6.96
CA ARG A 282 9.42 -15.40 6.91
C ARG A 282 8.74 -15.00 5.60
N THR A 283 9.01 -13.80 5.11
CA THR A 283 8.51 -13.30 3.83
C THR A 283 9.03 -14.13 2.65
N ILE A 284 10.32 -14.49 2.65
CA ILE A 284 10.90 -15.38 1.64
C ILE A 284 10.29 -16.79 1.73
N GLU A 285 10.04 -17.32 2.93
CA GLU A 285 9.39 -18.62 3.10
C GLU A 285 7.92 -18.59 2.65
N ALA A 286 7.24 -17.46 2.84
CA ALA A 286 5.87 -17.26 2.41
C ALA A 286 5.71 -17.40 0.89
N LEU A 287 6.70 -16.94 0.10
CA LEU A 287 6.73 -17.17 -1.35
C LEU A 287 6.66 -18.67 -1.67
N LYS A 288 7.47 -19.48 -0.98
CA LYS A 288 7.51 -20.93 -1.20
C LYS A 288 6.19 -21.62 -0.82
N LYS A 289 5.46 -21.13 0.18
CA LYS A 289 4.13 -21.65 0.53
C LYS A 289 3.13 -21.36 -0.58
N LEU A 290 3.09 -20.10 -1.05
CA LEU A 290 2.18 -19.67 -2.09
C LEU A 290 2.45 -20.34 -3.44
N GLN A 291 3.72 -20.51 -3.84
CA GLN A 291 4.09 -21.28 -5.04
C GLN A 291 3.64 -22.74 -4.99
N ARG A 292 3.42 -23.30 -3.80
CA ARG A 292 2.90 -24.66 -3.58
C ARG A 292 1.38 -24.69 -3.38
N HIS A 293 0.70 -23.56 -3.55
CA HIS A 293 -0.73 -23.38 -3.30
C HIS A 293 -1.15 -23.73 -1.85
N ASP A 294 -0.23 -23.60 -0.89
CA ASP A 294 -0.47 -23.88 0.53
C ASP A 294 -0.88 -22.61 1.27
N LEU A 295 -2.13 -22.17 1.02
CA LEU A 295 -2.68 -20.95 1.62
C LEU A 295 -2.82 -21.07 3.15
N ALA A 296 -3.07 -22.29 3.66
CA ALA A 296 -3.15 -22.54 5.10
C ALA A 296 -1.79 -22.32 5.78
N ALA A 297 -0.70 -22.88 5.24
CA ALA A 297 0.63 -22.61 5.78
C ALA A 297 1.05 -21.15 5.64
N PHE A 298 0.60 -20.45 4.58
CA PHE A 298 0.78 -19.01 4.46
C PHE A 298 0.04 -18.25 5.58
N GLY A 299 -1.19 -18.64 5.91
CA GLY A 299 -1.95 -18.09 7.04
C GLY A 299 -1.23 -18.22 8.38
N GLU A 300 -0.57 -19.36 8.63
CA GLU A 300 0.25 -19.52 9.84
C GLU A 300 1.46 -18.58 9.88
N LEU A 301 2.09 -18.31 8.73
CA LEU A 301 3.16 -17.31 8.65
C LEU A 301 2.63 -15.90 8.93
N MET A 302 1.42 -15.56 8.50
CA MET A 302 0.78 -14.29 8.89
C MET A 302 0.63 -14.20 10.41
N ASN A 303 0.20 -15.28 11.06
CA ASN A 303 0.01 -15.32 12.52
C ASN A 303 1.35 -15.10 13.26
N ASP A 304 2.40 -15.78 12.81
CA ASP A 304 3.75 -15.62 13.38
C ASP A 304 4.29 -14.20 13.17
N SER A 305 4.01 -13.61 12.01
CA SER A 305 4.41 -12.22 11.75
C SER A 305 3.74 -11.27 12.73
N HIS A 306 2.44 -11.43 12.98
CA HIS A 306 1.73 -10.60 13.96
C HIS A 306 2.32 -10.74 15.36
N ARG A 307 2.62 -11.97 15.80
CA ARG A 307 3.31 -12.21 17.08
C ARG A 307 4.66 -11.51 17.13
N SER A 308 5.45 -11.58 16.06
CA SER A 308 6.73 -10.88 15.98
C SER A 308 6.56 -9.35 16.07
N LEU A 309 5.59 -8.78 15.35
CA LEU A 309 5.29 -7.35 15.43
C LEU A 309 4.77 -6.89 16.79
N ARG A 310 4.06 -7.75 17.51
CA ARG A 310 3.54 -7.46 18.85
C ARG A 310 4.64 -7.56 19.91
N ASP A 311 5.39 -8.65 19.90
CA ASP A 311 6.25 -9.05 21.01
C ASP A 311 7.70 -8.55 20.85
N ASP A 312 8.21 -8.56 19.61
CA ASP A 312 9.57 -8.16 19.27
C ASP A 312 9.66 -6.77 18.65
N TYR A 313 8.68 -6.37 17.84
CA TYR A 313 8.66 -5.03 17.26
C TYR A 313 7.81 -4.04 18.06
N GLU A 314 6.86 -4.49 18.86
CA GLU A 314 6.00 -3.65 19.70
C GLU A 314 5.34 -2.50 18.93
N VAL A 315 4.68 -2.82 17.81
CA VAL A 315 4.00 -1.84 16.93
C VAL A 315 2.50 -2.09 16.75
N THR A 316 1.93 -3.13 17.33
CA THR A 316 0.51 -3.46 17.12
C THR A 316 -0.40 -2.62 18.01
N GLY A 317 -0.32 -2.84 19.33
CA GLY A 317 -1.19 -2.24 20.33
C GLY A 317 -2.55 -2.94 20.44
N GLN A 318 -3.27 -2.60 21.52
CA GLN A 318 -4.47 -3.32 21.96
C GLN A 318 -5.54 -3.46 20.88
N GLU A 319 -5.73 -2.43 20.04
CA GLU A 319 -6.74 -2.46 18.99
C GLU A 319 -6.42 -3.51 17.91
N LEU A 320 -5.18 -3.50 17.38
CA LEU A 320 -4.77 -4.46 16.36
C LEU A 320 -4.72 -5.88 16.93
N ASP A 321 -4.15 -6.03 18.13
CA ASP A 321 -4.09 -7.32 18.81
C ASP A 321 -5.50 -7.89 19.04
N THR A 322 -6.46 -7.05 19.44
CA THR A 322 -7.85 -7.50 19.67
C THR A 322 -8.53 -7.97 18.39
N ILE A 323 -8.34 -7.27 17.26
CA ILE A 323 -8.90 -7.72 15.97
C ILE A 323 -8.31 -9.07 15.58
N VAL A 324 -6.98 -9.20 15.66
CA VAL A 324 -6.28 -10.39 15.19
C VAL A 324 -6.55 -11.60 16.09
N GLU A 325 -6.51 -11.43 17.42
CA GLU A 325 -6.86 -12.49 18.37
C GLU A 325 -8.32 -12.95 18.22
N ALA A 326 -9.24 -12.00 17.99
CA ALA A 326 -10.64 -12.34 17.72
C ALA A 326 -10.81 -13.11 16.41
N ALA A 327 -10.05 -12.75 15.38
CA ALA A 327 -10.05 -13.43 14.09
C ALA A 327 -9.51 -14.87 14.20
N TRP A 328 -8.41 -15.09 14.92
CA TRP A 328 -7.84 -16.43 15.15
C TRP A 328 -8.80 -17.38 15.87
N ALA A 329 -9.75 -16.84 16.65
CA ALA A 329 -10.76 -17.63 17.35
C ALA A 329 -11.97 -18.01 16.46
N GLN A 330 -12.09 -17.46 15.25
CA GLN A 330 -13.20 -17.77 14.36
C GLN A 330 -12.93 -19.00 13.50
N ASP A 331 -13.98 -19.79 13.27
CA ASP A 331 -13.96 -20.83 12.25
C ASP A 331 -13.84 -20.22 10.85
N GLY A 332 -13.07 -20.87 9.97
CA GLY A 332 -12.81 -20.42 8.60
C GLY A 332 -11.77 -19.32 8.44
N VAL A 333 -11.00 -19.00 9.48
CA VAL A 333 -9.85 -18.06 9.40
C VAL A 333 -8.55 -18.84 9.33
N LEU A 334 -7.82 -18.72 8.21
CA LEU A 334 -6.52 -19.37 8.04
C LEU A 334 -5.39 -18.62 8.75
N GLY A 335 -5.52 -17.30 8.84
CA GLY A 335 -4.54 -16.47 9.50
C GLY A 335 -4.93 -15.00 9.45
N ALA A 336 -4.41 -14.25 10.42
CA ALA A 336 -4.67 -12.82 10.55
C ALA A 336 -3.46 -12.11 11.13
N ARG A 337 -3.27 -10.86 10.68
CA ARG A 337 -2.19 -9.99 11.15
C ARG A 337 -2.53 -8.53 10.94
N MET A 338 -1.80 -7.64 11.58
CA MET A 338 -1.82 -6.22 11.24
C MET A 338 -1.12 -5.97 9.89
N THR A 339 -1.51 -4.93 9.15
CA THR A 339 -0.82 -4.54 7.92
C THR A 339 -0.41 -3.05 7.94
N GLY A 340 0.75 -2.75 7.35
CA GLY A 340 1.33 -1.40 7.27
C GLY A 340 2.19 -1.02 8.49
N ALA A 341 2.18 0.25 8.87
CA ALA A 341 3.10 0.80 9.89
C ALA A 341 2.75 0.47 11.36
N GLY A 342 1.58 -0.12 11.61
CA GLY A 342 1.08 -0.36 12.97
C GLY A 342 0.58 0.89 13.70
N PHE A 343 0.53 0.79 15.03
CA PHE A 343 0.02 1.78 15.98
C PHE A 343 -1.44 2.19 15.72
N GLY A 344 -2.23 1.23 15.21
CA GLY A 344 -3.58 1.40 14.66
C GLY A 344 -3.64 1.17 13.15
N GLY A 345 -4.73 1.58 12.51
CA GLY A 345 -4.99 1.28 11.08
C GLY A 345 -5.57 -0.11 10.90
N CYS A 346 -5.09 -0.88 9.94
CA CYS A 346 -5.78 -2.10 9.52
C CYS A 346 -5.09 -3.39 9.97
N ALA A 347 -5.90 -4.41 10.19
CA ALA A 347 -5.52 -5.81 10.10
C ALA A 347 -6.11 -6.45 8.85
N ILE A 348 -5.51 -7.55 8.43
CA ILE A 348 -5.99 -8.42 7.36
C ILE A 348 -6.15 -9.84 7.89
N ALA A 349 -7.17 -10.53 7.40
CA ALA A 349 -7.40 -11.95 7.65
C ALA A 349 -7.71 -12.69 6.35
N LEU A 350 -7.22 -13.91 6.23
CA LEU A 350 -7.61 -14.85 5.18
C LEU A 350 -8.79 -15.67 5.67
N VAL A 351 -9.95 -15.48 5.03
CA VAL A 351 -11.24 -16.00 5.51
C VAL A 351 -11.94 -16.78 4.42
N GLU A 352 -12.50 -17.93 4.75
CA GLU A 352 -13.41 -18.68 3.87
C GLU A 352 -14.59 -17.79 3.42
N LYS A 353 -14.91 -17.80 2.12
CA LYS A 353 -15.89 -16.88 1.51
C LYS A 353 -17.26 -16.92 2.15
N ASP A 354 -17.75 -18.12 2.44
CA ASP A 354 -19.08 -18.37 3.01
C ASP A 354 -19.17 -18.02 4.50
N LYS A 355 -18.03 -17.85 5.17
CA LYS A 355 -17.95 -17.47 6.59
C LYS A 355 -17.60 -16.00 6.82
N ALA A 356 -17.26 -15.23 5.78
CA ALA A 356 -16.80 -13.85 5.89
C ALA A 356 -17.71 -12.94 6.75
N ASP A 357 -19.04 -13.01 6.54
CA ASP A 357 -20.01 -12.23 7.30
C ASP A 357 -20.06 -12.62 8.78
N ALA A 358 -19.99 -13.93 9.08
CA ALA A 358 -20.01 -14.44 10.44
C ALA A 358 -18.71 -14.08 11.19
N VAL A 359 -17.56 -14.23 10.52
CA VAL A 359 -16.25 -13.84 11.04
C VAL A 359 -16.21 -12.34 11.32
N GLN A 360 -16.68 -11.51 10.39
CA GLN A 360 -16.80 -10.07 10.60
C GLN A 360 -17.65 -9.73 11.83
N ALA A 361 -18.83 -10.35 11.97
CA ALA A 361 -19.71 -10.13 13.11
C ALA A 361 -19.05 -10.54 14.43
N GLY A 362 -18.35 -11.69 14.46
CA GLY A 362 -17.63 -12.18 15.63
C GLY A 362 -16.49 -11.27 16.06
N ILE A 363 -15.65 -10.82 15.11
CA ILE A 363 -14.58 -9.85 15.38
C ILE A 363 -15.18 -8.53 15.88
N GLN A 364 -16.20 -8.01 15.21
CA GLN A 364 -16.83 -6.73 15.57
C GLN A 364 -17.44 -6.76 16.97
N GLN A 365 -18.08 -7.86 17.36
CA GLN A 365 -18.62 -8.03 18.71
C GLN A 365 -17.49 -7.98 19.75
N HIS A 366 -16.46 -8.82 19.59
CA HIS A 366 -15.35 -8.89 20.54
C HIS A 366 -14.59 -7.57 20.63
N TYR A 367 -14.34 -6.93 19.48
CA TYR A 367 -13.67 -5.64 19.39
C TYR A 367 -14.45 -4.55 20.12
N LYS A 368 -15.77 -4.43 19.86
CA LYS A 368 -16.61 -3.44 20.52
C LYS A 368 -16.69 -3.65 22.03
N GLU A 369 -16.76 -4.90 22.50
CA GLU A 369 -16.76 -5.24 23.92
C GLU A 369 -15.44 -4.86 24.62
N LYS A 370 -14.28 -5.13 23.99
CA LYS A 370 -12.95 -4.92 24.59
C LYS A 370 -12.40 -3.51 24.41
N ILE A 371 -12.70 -2.85 23.29
CA ILE A 371 -12.14 -1.54 22.90
C ILE A 371 -13.14 -0.40 23.11
N GLY A 372 -14.45 -0.67 23.05
CA GLY A 372 -15.50 0.31 23.33
C GLY A 372 -15.99 1.11 22.12
N TYR A 373 -15.46 0.87 20.93
CA TYR A 373 -15.95 1.44 19.67
C TYR A 373 -15.83 0.45 18.52
N GLU A 374 -16.39 0.79 17.36
CA GLU A 374 -16.54 -0.13 16.23
C GLU A 374 -15.33 -0.11 15.29
N ALA A 375 -14.98 -1.27 14.73
CA ALA A 375 -14.07 -1.39 13.60
C ALA A 375 -14.86 -1.27 12.29
N THR A 376 -14.16 -0.96 11.19
CA THR A 376 -14.76 -0.95 9.84
C THR A 376 -14.17 -2.06 9.00
N PHE A 377 -15.01 -2.80 8.29
CA PHE A 377 -14.58 -3.99 7.53
C PHE A 377 -14.80 -3.83 6.04
N TYR A 378 -13.91 -4.45 5.27
CA TYR A 378 -13.94 -4.49 3.81
C TYR A 378 -13.47 -5.86 3.34
N THR A 379 -14.11 -6.42 2.31
CA THR A 379 -13.63 -7.62 1.64
C THR A 379 -12.96 -7.23 0.34
N ALA A 380 -11.68 -7.57 0.20
CA ALA A 380 -10.92 -7.28 -1.01
C ALA A 380 -10.55 -8.56 -1.76
N THR A 381 -10.43 -8.44 -3.08
CA THR A 381 -9.78 -9.44 -3.93
C THR A 381 -8.47 -8.88 -4.48
N ILE A 382 -7.57 -9.75 -4.94
CA ILE A 382 -6.30 -9.33 -5.54
C ILE A 382 -6.50 -9.00 -7.03
N GLY A 383 -6.21 -7.76 -7.40
CA GLY A 383 -6.42 -7.20 -8.73
C GLY A 383 -5.13 -6.99 -9.53
N ASP A 384 -5.30 -6.51 -10.76
CA ASP A 384 -4.18 -6.00 -11.57
C ASP A 384 -3.70 -4.65 -11.06
N GLY A 385 -2.48 -4.28 -11.47
CA GLY A 385 -1.93 -2.95 -11.31
C GLY A 385 -2.59 -1.90 -12.20
N ALA A 386 -2.05 -0.69 -12.14
CA ALA A 386 -2.60 0.47 -12.83
C ALA A 386 -2.68 0.29 -14.36
N LYS A 387 -3.86 0.53 -14.95
CA LYS A 387 -4.14 0.26 -16.36
C LYS A 387 -5.23 1.17 -16.92
N GLU A 388 -5.30 1.22 -18.24
CA GLU A 388 -6.48 1.70 -18.96
C GLU A 388 -7.60 0.65 -18.90
N LEU A 389 -8.83 1.10 -18.73
CA LEU A 389 -10.02 0.25 -18.77
C LEU A 389 -10.56 0.22 -20.21
N ALA A 390 -11.05 -0.96 -20.62
CA ALA A 390 -11.55 -1.22 -21.98
C ALA A 390 -12.93 -0.63 -22.25
#